data_AF-A0A1G0XH56-F1
#
_entry.id   AF-A0A1G0XH56-F1
#
_cell.length_a   1.000
_cell.length_b   1.000
_cell.length_c   1.000
_cell.angle_alpha   90.00
_cell.angle_beta   90.00
_cell.angle_gamma   90.00
#
_symmetry.space_group_name_H-M   'P 1'
#
loop_
_entity.id
_entity.type
_entity.pdbx_description
1 polymer ?
#
loop_
_entity_poly.entity_id
_entity_poly.type
_entity_poly.pdbx_seq_one_letter_code
_entity_poly.pdbx_strand_id
1 'polypeptide(L)'
;MFKPKFTITNSIANTLTTIERVRGFLEAATLSDEWVAKMQNKALILEAHHTTHIEGTQLTLEQSKQLWAGEPIPAANPDDTKELLNYRQAFDLVAGYVGDGELITEGLVREIHKRLVEGASN
;
A
#
# COMPACT_ATOMS: atom_id res chain seq x y z
N MET A 1 -26.01 -15.31 2.89
CA MET A 1 -24.56 -15.20 2.68
C MET A 1 -24.30 -15.08 1.19
N PHE A 2 -23.60 -14.03 0.75
CA PHE A 2 -23.25 -13.84 -0.65
C PHE A 2 -22.28 -14.94 -1.11
N LYS A 3 -22.50 -15.52 -2.30
CA LYS A 3 -21.64 -16.53 -2.91
C LYS A 3 -21.15 -16.01 -4.25
N PRO A 4 -20.00 -15.32 -4.31
CA PRO A 4 -19.46 -14.82 -5.57
C PRO A 4 -19.21 -15.99 -6.52
N LYS A 5 -19.54 -15.81 -7.80
CA LYS A 5 -19.24 -16.76 -8.86
C LYS A 5 -17.99 -16.31 -9.59
N PHE A 6 -16.91 -17.04 -9.43
CA PHE A 6 -15.65 -16.80 -10.14
C PHE A 6 -15.55 -17.71 -11.36
N THR A 7 -15.09 -17.17 -12.48
CA THR A 7 -14.80 -17.94 -13.69
C THR A 7 -13.36 -17.65 -14.10
N ILE A 8 -12.52 -18.69 -14.14
CA ILE A 8 -11.16 -18.58 -14.65
C ILE A 8 -11.19 -18.80 -16.15
N THR A 9 -10.73 -17.80 -16.91
CA THR A 9 -10.55 -17.91 -18.35
C THR A 9 -9.11 -18.25 -18.68
N ASN A 10 -8.84 -18.72 -19.91
CA ASN A 10 -7.48 -18.95 -20.39
C ASN A 10 -6.61 -17.68 -20.29
N SER A 11 -7.20 -16.50 -20.49
CA SER A 11 -6.47 -15.22 -20.34
C SER A 11 -6.04 -15.00 -18.89
N ILE A 12 -6.96 -15.19 -17.92
CA ILE A 12 -6.64 -15.08 -16.48
C ILE A 12 -5.55 -16.07 -16.09
N ALA A 13 -5.66 -17.34 -16.51
CA ALA A 13 -4.68 -18.37 -16.22
C ALA A 13 -3.28 -18.02 -16.79
N ASN A 14 -3.22 -17.51 -18.02
CA ASN A 14 -1.96 -17.11 -18.66
C ASN A 14 -1.33 -15.90 -17.96
N THR A 15 -2.14 -14.91 -17.55
CA THR A 15 -1.66 -13.75 -16.79
C THR A 15 -1.12 -14.17 -15.43
N LEU A 16 -1.85 -15.01 -14.68
CA LEU A 16 -1.37 -15.54 -13.40
C LEU A 16 -0.04 -16.31 -13.55
N THR A 17 0.06 -17.16 -14.58
CA THR A 17 1.30 -17.90 -14.88
C THR A 17 2.48 -16.97 -15.15
N THR A 18 2.23 -15.85 -15.84
CA THR A 18 3.27 -14.86 -16.14
C THR A 18 3.71 -14.12 -14.88
N ILE A 19 2.76 -13.72 -14.03
CA ILE A 19 3.04 -13.08 -12.73
C ILE A 19 3.88 -14.02 -11.85
N GLU A 20 3.48 -15.28 -11.70
CA GLU A 20 4.22 -16.25 -10.88
C GLU A 20 5.62 -16.54 -11.42
N ARG A 21 5.81 -16.53 -12.75
CA ARG A 21 7.15 -16.70 -13.34
C ARG A 21 8.08 -15.54 -12.98
N VAL A 22 7.58 -14.30 -13.06
CA VAL A 22 8.37 -13.10 -12.69
C VAL A 22 8.65 -13.10 -11.20
N ARG A 23 7.66 -13.44 -10.36
CA ARG A 23 7.82 -13.54 -8.91
C ARG A 23 8.89 -14.56 -8.55
N GLY A 24 8.81 -15.79 -9.08
CA GLY A 24 9.81 -16.82 -8.81
C GLY A 24 11.22 -16.45 -9.26
N PHE A 25 11.37 -15.69 -10.35
CA PHE A 25 12.66 -15.13 -10.76
C PHE A 25 13.21 -14.15 -9.72
N LEU A 26 12.37 -13.23 -9.20
CA LEU A 26 12.79 -12.26 -8.20
C LEU A 26 13.16 -12.93 -6.86
N GLU A 27 12.42 -13.96 -6.45
CA GLU A 27 12.71 -14.74 -5.23
C GLU A 27 14.01 -15.53 -5.32
N ALA A 28 14.38 -16.01 -6.53
CA ALA A 28 15.62 -16.74 -6.76
C ALA A 28 16.84 -15.83 -6.96
N ALA A 29 16.63 -14.55 -7.27
CA ALA A 29 17.71 -13.59 -7.47
C ALA A 29 18.35 -13.22 -6.13
N THR A 30 19.68 -13.27 -6.04
CA THR A 30 20.42 -12.78 -4.87
C THR A 30 20.51 -11.25 -4.92
N LEU A 31 19.51 -10.59 -4.37
CA LEU A 31 19.46 -9.13 -4.20
C LEU A 31 19.97 -8.78 -2.81
N SER A 32 20.68 -7.66 -2.66
CA SER A 32 21.08 -7.21 -1.33
C SER A 32 19.88 -6.71 -0.54
N ASP A 33 19.88 -6.94 0.78
CA ASP A 33 18.83 -6.48 1.67
C ASP A 33 18.64 -4.95 1.59
N GLU A 34 19.74 -4.20 1.45
CA GLU A 34 19.71 -2.75 1.25
C GLU A 34 18.95 -2.35 -0.02
N TRP A 35 19.18 -3.07 -1.12
CA TRP A 35 18.48 -2.80 -2.38
C TRP A 35 16.98 -3.11 -2.25
N VAL A 36 16.64 -4.23 -1.61
CA VAL A 36 15.23 -4.63 -1.38
C VAL A 36 14.52 -3.59 -0.53
N ALA A 37 15.09 -3.19 0.59
CA ALA A 37 14.51 -2.17 1.47
C ALA A 37 14.32 -0.83 0.76
N LYS A 38 15.31 -0.40 -0.04
CA LYS A 38 15.21 0.82 -0.84
C LYS A 38 14.07 0.75 -1.87
N MET A 39 13.93 -0.38 -2.55
CA MET A 39 12.89 -0.59 -3.55
C MET A 39 11.50 -0.69 -2.93
N GLN A 40 11.36 -1.36 -1.78
CA GLN A 40 10.11 -1.42 -1.01
C GLN A 40 9.68 -0.02 -0.57
N ASN A 41 10.58 0.77 0.01
CA ASN A 41 10.25 2.14 0.42
C ASN A 41 9.82 3.00 -0.78
N LYS A 42 10.51 2.88 -1.92
CA LYS A 42 10.12 3.59 -3.15
C LYS A 42 8.74 3.16 -3.65
N ALA A 43 8.46 1.86 -3.67
CA ALA A 43 7.17 1.32 -4.10
C ALA A 43 6.05 1.81 -3.19
N LEU A 44 6.26 1.81 -1.87
CA LEU A 44 5.28 2.24 -0.89
C LEU A 44 4.96 3.74 -1.00
N ILE A 45 5.95 4.60 -1.25
CA ILE A 45 5.70 6.02 -1.51
C ILE A 45 4.86 6.23 -2.78
N LEU A 46 5.17 5.47 -3.85
CA LEU A 46 4.40 5.54 -5.09
C LEU A 46 2.96 5.07 -4.89
N GLU A 47 2.78 3.98 -4.16
CA GLU A 47 1.47 3.42 -3.85
C GLU A 47 0.64 4.40 -3.02
N ALA A 48 1.21 4.94 -1.93
CA ALA A 48 0.57 5.93 -1.08
C ALA A 48 0.18 7.18 -1.87
N HIS A 49 1.10 7.73 -2.68
CA HIS A 49 0.80 8.88 -3.53
C HIS A 49 -0.36 8.59 -4.50
N HIS A 50 -0.29 7.49 -5.25
CA HIS A 50 -1.30 7.22 -6.27
C HIS A 50 -2.67 6.88 -5.68
N THR A 51 -2.73 6.11 -4.59
CA THR A 51 -4.00 5.77 -3.96
C THR A 51 -4.67 6.98 -3.33
N THR A 52 -3.94 7.83 -2.59
CA THR A 52 -4.56 9.03 -2.00
C THR A 52 -4.86 10.08 -3.06
N HIS A 53 -4.12 10.11 -4.17
CA HIS A 53 -4.44 11.01 -5.28
C HIS A 53 -5.72 10.60 -6.00
N ILE A 54 -5.98 9.29 -6.17
CA ILE A 54 -7.26 8.78 -6.69
C ILE A 54 -8.43 9.22 -5.81
N GLU A 55 -8.24 9.24 -4.48
CA GLU A 55 -9.26 9.66 -3.50
C GLU A 55 -9.42 11.20 -3.39
N GLY A 56 -8.49 11.98 -3.97
CA GLY A 56 -8.66 13.43 -4.14
C GLY A 56 -7.56 14.31 -3.55
N THR A 57 -6.51 13.75 -2.91
CA THR A 57 -5.37 14.55 -2.44
C THR A 57 -4.67 15.29 -3.59
N GLN A 58 -4.18 16.49 -3.32
CA GLN A 58 -3.50 17.37 -4.28
C GLN A 58 -1.98 17.35 -4.13
N LEU A 59 -1.44 16.47 -3.29
CA LEU A 59 -0.01 16.31 -3.11
C LEU A 59 0.65 15.81 -4.40
N THR A 60 1.67 16.51 -4.86
CA THR A 60 2.57 15.99 -5.89
C THR A 60 3.37 14.80 -5.34
N LEU A 61 3.93 13.99 -6.25
CA LEU A 61 4.82 12.90 -5.84
C LEU A 61 6.04 13.40 -5.06
N GLU A 62 6.59 14.57 -5.40
CA GLU A 62 7.74 15.15 -4.67
C GLU A 62 7.34 15.60 -3.26
N GLN A 63 6.18 16.25 -3.11
CA GLN A 63 5.65 16.57 -1.78
C GLN A 63 5.38 15.30 -0.97
N SER A 64 4.86 14.24 -1.62
CA SER A 64 4.61 12.95 -0.95
C SER A 64 5.92 12.33 -0.44
N LYS A 65 7.01 12.37 -1.22
CA LYS A 65 8.34 11.91 -0.79
C LYS A 65 8.89 12.72 0.38
N GLN A 66 8.77 14.05 0.36
CA GLN A 66 9.23 14.93 1.43
C GLN A 66 8.48 14.63 2.74
N LEU A 67 7.15 14.58 2.68
CA LEU A 67 6.31 14.20 3.82
C LEU A 67 6.66 12.80 4.34
N TRP A 68 6.94 11.85 3.44
CA TRP A 68 7.37 10.51 3.81
C TRP A 68 8.71 10.47 4.54
N ALA A 69 9.63 11.37 4.19
CA ALA A 69 10.90 11.57 4.87
C ALA A 69 10.77 12.33 6.21
N GLY A 70 9.56 12.78 6.56
CA GLY A 70 9.30 13.57 7.77
C GLY A 70 9.57 15.07 7.57
N GLU A 71 9.75 15.54 6.34
CA GLU A 71 9.93 16.95 6.02
C GLU A 71 8.56 17.63 5.94
N PRO A 72 8.26 18.62 6.79
CA PRO A 72 6.97 19.30 6.77
C PRO A 72 6.84 20.19 5.53
N ILE A 73 5.62 20.28 5.00
CA ILE A 73 5.29 21.15 3.87
C ILE A 73 4.20 22.11 4.33
N PRO A 74 4.54 23.30 4.86
CA PRO A 74 3.57 24.22 5.45
C PRO A 74 2.46 24.69 4.49
N ALA A 75 2.72 24.66 3.18
CA ALA A 75 1.78 25.05 2.15
C ALA A 75 0.86 23.89 1.68
N ALA A 76 1.11 22.65 2.11
CA ALA A 76 0.26 21.52 1.78
C ALA A 76 -1.04 21.57 2.61
N ASN A 77 -2.12 21.05 2.04
CA ASN A 77 -3.35 20.84 2.80
C ASN A 77 -3.04 19.89 3.99
N PRO A 78 -3.38 20.28 5.23
CA PRO A 78 -3.20 19.41 6.39
C PRO A 78 -3.93 18.07 6.27
N ASP A 79 -5.13 18.05 5.67
CA ASP A 79 -5.89 16.81 5.49
C ASP A 79 -5.20 15.88 4.48
N ASP A 80 -4.73 16.39 3.33
CA ASP A 80 -3.97 15.58 2.36
C ASP A 80 -2.68 14.99 2.97
N THR A 81 -1.97 15.81 3.75
CA THR A 81 -0.75 15.37 4.46
C THR A 81 -1.09 14.22 5.39
N LYS A 82 -2.22 14.35 6.09
CA LYS A 82 -2.69 13.36 7.03
C LYS A 82 -3.15 12.08 6.35
N GLU A 83 -3.89 12.15 5.26
CA GLU A 83 -4.29 10.97 4.49
C GLU A 83 -3.08 10.16 4.00
N LEU A 84 -2.06 10.83 3.47
CA LEU A 84 -0.82 10.17 3.03
C LEU A 84 -0.11 9.46 4.20
N LEU A 85 0.00 10.11 5.35
CA LEU A 85 0.68 9.54 6.53
C LEU A 85 -0.17 8.46 7.22
N ASN A 86 -1.49 8.58 7.21
CA ASN A 86 -2.42 7.57 7.69
C ASN A 86 -2.33 6.30 6.83
N TYR A 87 -2.20 6.45 5.50
CA TYR A 87 -1.96 5.32 4.60
C TYR A 87 -0.70 4.55 5.00
N ARG A 88 0.40 5.26 5.29
CA ARG A 88 1.64 4.64 5.80
C ARG A 88 1.40 3.80 7.06
N GLN A 89 0.71 4.37 8.05
CA GLN A 89 0.45 3.68 9.32
C GLN A 89 -0.48 2.46 9.15
N ALA A 90 -1.44 2.55 8.23
CA ALA A 90 -2.30 1.43 7.86
C ALA A 90 -1.52 0.34 7.13
N PHE A 91 -0.60 0.70 6.24
CA PHE A 91 0.27 -0.26 5.57
C PHE A 91 1.18 -0.99 6.57
N ASP A 92 1.80 -0.27 7.50
CA ASP A 92 2.65 -0.85 8.55
C ASP A 92 1.88 -1.86 9.43
N LEU A 93 0.59 -1.62 9.69
CA LEU A 93 -0.29 -2.59 10.35
C LEU A 93 -0.39 -3.89 9.54
N VAL A 94 -0.73 -3.75 8.26
CA VAL A 94 -0.96 -4.89 7.37
C VAL A 94 0.32 -5.70 7.19
N ALA A 95 1.47 -5.02 7.04
CA ALA A 95 2.77 -5.65 6.92
C ALA A 95 3.11 -6.51 8.15
N GLY A 96 2.81 -6.02 9.37
CA GLY A 96 2.95 -6.81 10.59
C GLY A 96 2.02 -8.02 10.63
N TYR A 97 0.77 -7.85 10.20
CA TYR A 97 -0.24 -8.91 10.23
C TYR A 97 0.05 -10.07 9.28
N VAL A 98 0.54 -9.78 8.07
CA VAL A 98 0.84 -10.80 7.05
C VAL A 98 1.98 -11.73 7.50
N GLY A 99 2.89 -11.26 8.35
CA GLY A 99 3.97 -12.08 8.91
C GLY A 99 3.50 -13.19 9.85
N ASP A 100 2.33 -13.01 10.47
CA ASP A 100 1.85 -13.89 11.56
C ASP A 100 0.89 -15.00 11.06
N GLY A 101 0.45 -14.93 9.80
CA GLY A 101 -0.37 -15.98 9.17
C GLY A 101 -1.83 -16.05 9.67
N GLU A 102 -2.30 -15.03 10.39
CA GLU A 102 -3.66 -14.96 10.88
C GLU A 102 -4.70 -14.77 9.76
N LEU A 103 -5.95 -15.18 10.02
CA LEU A 103 -7.05 -15.05 9.06
C LEU A 103 -7.48 -13.59 8.92
N ILE A 104 -7.83 -13.17 7.70
CA ILE A 104 -8.47 -11.86 7.48
C ILE A 104 -9.85 -11.86 8.17
N THR A 105 -10.01 -11.00 9.18
CA THR A 105 -11.26 -10.84 9.93
C THR A 105 -11.91 -9.48 9.69
N GLU A 106 -13.20 -9.36 9.99
CA GLU A 106 -13.89 -8.05 9.99
C GLU A 106 -13.21 -7.07 10.96
N GLY A 107 -12.73 -7.56 12.12
CA GLY A 107 -11.99 -6.76 13.09
C GLY A 107 -10.73 -6.14 12.50
N LEU A 108 -9.94 -6.93 11.75
CA LEU A 108 -8.77 -6.42 11.04
C LEU A 108 -9.14 -5.34 10.03
N VAL A 109 -10.17 -5.58 9.20
CA VAL A 109 -10.62 -4.60 8.20
C VAL A 109 -11.05 -3.29 8.85
N ARG A 110 -11.74 -3.35 10.01
CA ARG A 110 -12.14 -2.17 10.77
C ARG A 110 -10.95 -1.43 11.37
N GLU A 111 -9.94 -2.14 11.85
CA GLU A 111 -8.72 -1.51 12.39
C GLU A 111 -7.90 -0.84 11.29
N ILE A 112 -7.76 -1.46 10.11
CA ILE A 112 -7.15 -0.83 8.93
C ILE A 112 -7.91 0.46 8.59
N HIS A 113 -9.24 0.39 8.48
CA HIS A 113 -10.07 1.55 8.16
C HIS A 113 -9.92 2.67 9.21
N LYS A 114 -9.93 2.32 10.50
CA LYS A 114 -9.73 3.27 11.59
C LYS A 114 -8.41 4.05 11.43
N ARG A 115 -7.31 3.38 11.11
CA ARG A 115 -6.02 4.03 10.88
C ARG A 115 -6.02 4.94 9.66
N LEU A 116 -6.67 4.53 8.58
CA LEU A 116 -6.78 5.34 7.36
C LEU A 116 -7.50 6.67 7.62
N VAL A 117 -8.56 6.67 8.44
CA VAL A 117 -9.39 7.87 8.69
C VAL A 117 -9.06 8.59 10.01
N GLU A 118 -8.05 8.14 10.75
CA GLU A 118 -7.79 8.63 12.11
C GLU A 118 -7.55 10.14 12.10
N GLY A 119 -8.53 10.88 12.63
CA GLY A 119 -8.56 12.34 12.75
C GLY A 119 -8.56 13.12 11.42
N ALA A 120 -8.86 12.48 10.29
CA ALA A 120 -9.23 13.20 9.08
C ALA A 120 -10.55 13.95 9.33
N SER A 121 -10.69 15.16 8.80
CA SER A 121 -11.91 15.96 8.93
C SER A 121 -12.94 15.44 7.93
N ASN A 122 -14.04 14.83 8.42
CA ASN A 122 -15.20 14.48 7.57
C ASN A 122 -15.92 15.72 7.05
#